data_AF-A0A0C9UML9-F1
#
_entry.id   AF-A0A0C9UML9-F1
#
_cell.length_a   1.000
_cell.length_b   1.000
_cell.length_c   1.000
_cell.angle_alpha   90.00
_cell.angle_beta   90.00
_cell.angle_gamma   90.00
#
_symmetry.space_group_name_H-M   'P 1'
#
loop_
_entity.id
_entity.type
_entity.pdbx_description
1 polymer ?
#
loop_
_entity_poly.entity_id
_entity_poly.type
_entity_poly.pdbx_seq_one_letter_code
_entity_poly.pdbx_strand_id
1 'polypeptide(L)'
;MRAAALCWFIVKALGVSATPQAERRTTTYDEATILQYALTLEHLKNAFYAGAIAKFDQRAHEKFAEISAHEKRHVVLFEVALRAAALKPCTYGFLYTYPKSFVALSQILEGVGTSAFTGAAQFLTSKALITKAASIRIHPCHGGLHAAWVASSVN
;
A
#
# COMPACT_ATOMS: atom_id res chain seq x y z
N MET A 1 -32.12 81.08 13.67
CA MET A 1 -32.39 80.51 15.00
C MET A 1 -31.99 79.04 15.00
N ARG A 2 -31.29 78.66 16.07
CA ARG A 2 -30.69 77.37 16.44
C ARG A 2 -31.45 76.09 16.02
N ALA A 3 -30.72 75.06 15.60
CA ALA A 3 -30.53 73.83 16.39
C ALA A 3 -29.46 72.92 15.76
N ALA A 4 -28.45 72.58 16.56
CA ALA A 4 -27.50 71.50 16.32
C ALA A 4 -27.90 70.32 17.22
N ALA A 5 -27.79 69.07 16.73
CA ALA A 5 -27.62 67.86 17.56
C ALA A 5 -27.26 66.67 16.66
N LEU A 6 -25.99 66.27 16.69
CA LEU A 6 -25.48 65.00 17.20
C LEU A 6 -25.85 63.73 16.40
N CYS A 7 -24.86 63.32 15.58
CA CYS A 7 -24.30 61.97 15.45
C CYS A 7 -24.99 60.86 16.26
N TRP A 8 -25.35 59.76 15.60
CA TRP A 8 -25.19 58.40 16.13
C TRP A 8 -25.01 57.44 14.95
N PHE A 9 -23.76 57.23 14.53
CA PHE A 9 -23.40 56.09 13.70
C PHE A 9 -23.43 54.84 14.59
N ILE A 10 -24.48 54.03 14.48
CA ILE A 10 -24.50 52.71 15.10
C ILE A 10 -23.62 51.79 14.24
N VAL A 11 -22.35 51.66 14.61
CA VAL A 11 -21.50 50.58 14.11
C VAL A 11 -21.98 49.29 14.79
N LYS A 12 -22.80 48.50 14.09
CA LYS A 12 -23.00 47.10 14.46
C LYS A 12 -21.68 46.36 14.19
N ALA A 13 -20.90 46.12 15.25
CA ALA A 13 -19.82 45.16 15.21
C ALA A 13 -20.42 43.76 14.98
N LEU A 14 -20.45 43.33 13.71
CA LEU A 14 -20.66 41.94 13.36
C LEU A 14 -19.39 41.19 13.77
N GLY A 15 -19.43 40.62 14.98
CA GLY A 15 -18.43 39.65 15.41
C GLY A 15 -18.51 38.42 14.50
N VAL A 16 -17.69 38.39 13.45
CA VAL A 16 -17.42 37.17 12.70
C VAL A 16 -16.48 36.35 13.56
N SER A 17 -17.04 35.44 14.35
CA SER A 17 -16.29 34.32 14.91
C SER A 17 -15.92 33.40 13.75
N ALA A 18 -14.82 33.70 13.06
CA ALA A 18 -14.19 32.74 12.17
C ALA A 18 -13.63 31.63 13.07
N THR A 19 -14.43 30.60 13.31
CA THR A 19 -13.88 29.32 13.74
C THR A 19 -12.86 28.95 12.67
N PRO A 20 -11.60 28.64 13.02
CA PRO A 20 -10.72 27.99 12.08
C PRO A 20 -11.40 26.65 11.77
N GLN A 21 -12.14 26.61 10.67
CA GLN A 21 -12.52 25.36 10.05
C GLN A 21 -11.17 24.79 9.65
N ALA A 22 -10.63 23.93 10.51
CA ALA A 22 -9.54 23.05 10.16
C ALA A 22 -10.04 22.36 8.90
N GLU A 23 -9.56 22.82 7.75
CA GLU A 23 -9.81 22.16 6.49
C GLU A 23 -9.23 20.78 6.70
N ARG A 24 -10.12 19.83 7.02
CA ARG A 24 -9.79 18.42 7.01
C ARG A 24 -9.30 18.25 5.60
N ARG A 25 -7.97 18.20 5.41
CA ARG A 25 -7.35 17.81 4.16
C ARG A 25 -7.96 16.46 3.85
N THR A 26 -9.01 16.45 3.03
CA THR A 26 -9.44 15.28 2.30
C THR A 26 -8.37 15.12 1.25
N THR A 27 -7.21 14.59 1.67
CA THR A 27 -6.37 13.85 0.74
C THR A 27 -7.22 12.67 0.31
N THR A 28 -8.09 12.89 -0.67
CA THR A 28 -8.61 11.82 -1.50
C THR A 28 -7.39 11.29 -2.22
N TYR A 29 -6.69 10.36 -1.59
CA TYR A 29 -5.71 9.56 -2.27
C TYR A 29 -6.48 8.85 -3.39
N ASP A 30 -6.06 9.10 -4.62
CA ASP A 30 -6.65 8.42 -5.75
C ASP A 30 -6.46 6.91 -5.58
N GLU A 31 -7.56 6.17 -5.49
CA GLU A 31 -7.54 4.71 -5.31
C GLU A 31 -6.76 4.04 -6.43
N ALA A 32 -6.77 4.60 -7.65
CA ALA A 32 -5.98 4.08 -8.76
C ALA A 32 -4.48 4.24 -8.50
N THR A 33 -4.04 5.32 -7.86
CA THR A 33 -2.64 5.50 -7.42
C THR A 33 -2.24 4.48 -6.35
N ILE A 34 -3.13 4.19 -5.39
CA ILE A 34 -2.89 3.16 -4.35
C ILE A 34 -2.76 1.78 -5.00
N LEU A 35 -3.65 1.44 -5.93
CA LEU A 35 -3.61 0.15 -6.64
C LEU A 35 -2.38 0.03 -7.55
N GLN A 36 -1.96 1.11 -8.20
CA GLN A 36 -0.72 1.13 -8.98
C GLN A 36 0.50 0.91 -8.09
N TYR A 37 0.56 1.57 -6.93
CA TYR A 37 1.62 1.34 -5.95
C TYR A 37 1.62 -0.13 -5.47
N ALA A 38 0.45 -0.69 -5.16
CA ALA A 38 0.33 -2.10 -4.81
C ALA A 38 0.85 -3.01 -5.93
N LEU A 39 0.42 -2.80 -7.18
CA LEU A 39 0.90 -3.56 -8.34
C LEU A 39 2.42 -3.50 -8.48
N THR A 40 3.05 -2.34 -8.25
CA THR A 40 4.52 -2.24 -8.32
C THR A 40 5.23 -3.07 -7.26
N LEU A 41 4.67 -3.16 -6.04
CA LEU A 41 5.22 -4.02 -4.99
C LEU A 41 5.05 -5.51 -5.32
N GLU A 42 3.92 -5.89 -5.93
CA GLU A 42 3.71 -7.28 -6.36
C GLU A 42 4.65 -7.66 -7.52
N HIS A 43 4.90 -6.77 -8.47
CA HIS A 43 5.90 -7.00 -9.52
C HIS A 43 7.31 -7.18 -8.94
N LEU A 44 7.69 -6.34 -7.97
CA LEU A 44 8.97 -6.43 -7.26
C LEU A 44 9.13 -7.79 -6.56
N LYS A 45 8.13 -8.21 -5.77
CA LYS A 45 8.15 -9.47 -5.03
C LYS A 45 8.12 -10.68 -5.96
N ASN A 46 7.27 -10.66 -6.99
CA ASN A 46 7.21 -11.73 -7.99
C ASN A 46 8.57 -11.94 -8.67
N ALA A 47 9.24 -10.85 -9.09
CA ALA A 47 10.58 -10.93 -9.67
C ALA A 47 11.63 -11.43 -8.67
N PHE A 48 11.54 -10.99 -7.40
CA PHE A 48 12.43 -11.39 -6.33
C PHE A 48 12.37 -12.90 -6.05
N TYR A 49 11.17 -13.45 -5.80
CA TYR A 49 11.01 -14.87 -5.50
C TYR A 49 11.27 -15.76 -6.71
N ALA A 50 10.82 -15.37 -7.91
CA ALA A 50 11.11 -16.12 -9.13
C ALA A 50 12.63 -16.19 -9.40
N GLY A 51 13.34 -15.08 -9.22
CA GLY A 51 14.80 -15.03 -9.37
C GLY A 51 15.52 -15.85 -8.30
N ALA A 52 15.01 -15.90 -7.07
CA ALA A 52 15.60 -16.70 -6.00
C ALA A 52 15.40 -18.21 -6.21
N ILE A 53 14.21 -18.64 -6.65
CA ILE A 53 13.91 -20.04 -6.99
C ILE A 53 14.81 -20.53 -8.13
N ALA A 54 15.06 -19.68 -9.13
CA ALA A 54 15.97 -20.02 -10.22
C ALA A 54 17.45 -20.12 -9.78
N LYS A 55 17.83 -19.44 -8.70
CA LYS A 55 19.23 -19.32 -8.24
C LYS A 55 19.62 -20.33 -7.16
N PHE A 56 18.71 -20.65 -6.23
CA PHE A 56 18.99 -21.52 -5.07
C PHE A 56 18.23 -22.85 -5.21
N ASP A 57 18.82 -23.97 -4.80
CA ASP A 57 18.25 -25.32 -4.96
C ASP A 57 17.31 -25.75 -3.80
N GLN A 58 16.54 -26.82 -4.02
CA GLN A 58 15.21 -27.11 -3.46
C GLN A 58 15.04 -27.37 -1.95
N ARG A 59 16.09 -27.44 -1.14
CA ARG A 59 15.94 -27.93 0.26
C ARG A 59 15.18 -27.00 1.22
N ALA A 60 14.83 -25.79 0.78
CA ALA A 60 13.91 -24.88 1.47
C ALA A 60 12.71 -24.46 0.60
N HIS A 61 12.47 -25.12 -0.55
CA HIS A 61 11.69 -24.54 -1.65
C HIS A 61 10.19 -24.49 -1.48
N GLU A 62 9.54 -25.45 -0.82
CA GLU A 62 8.07 -25.57 -0.97
C GLU A 62 7.33 -24.29 -0.54
N LYS A 63 7.69 -23.72 0.62
CA LYS A 63 7.09 -22.47 1.09
C LYS A 63 7.46 -21.28 0.20
N PHE A 64 8.71 -21.16 -0.24
CA PHE A 64 9.13 -20.06 -1.12
C PHE A 64 8.56 -20.17 -2.54
N ALA A 65 8.35 -21.39 -3.05
CA ALA A 65 7.67 -21.67 -4.31
C ALA A 65 6.18 -21.33 -4.20
N GLU A 66 5.55 -21.67 -3.07
CA GLU A 66 4.19 -21.27 -2.78
C GLU A 66 4.05 -19.74 -2.67
N ILE A 67 4.97 -19.07 -1.98
CA ILE A 67 5.06 -17.60 -1.94
C ILE A 67 5.19 -17.04 -3.37
N SER A 68 6.13 -17.53 -4.18
CA SER A 68 6.28 -17.07 -5.57
C SER A 68 5.00 -17.24 -6.39
N ALA A 69 4.28 -18.35 -6.20
CA ALA A 69 3.00 -18.58 -6.86
C ALA A 69 1.91 -17.61 -6.38
N HIS A 70 1.92 -17.23 -5.10
CA HIS A 70 1.06 -16.20 -4.52
C HIS A 70 1.33 -14.83 -5.16
N GLU A 71 2.59 -14.41 -5.22
CA GLU A 71 3.00 -13.13 -5.81
C GLU A 71 2.55 -13.00 -7.27
N LYS A 72 2.71 -14.09 -8.04
CA LYS A 72 2.23 -14.13 -9.43
C LYS A 72 0.71 -13.96 -9.53
N ARG A 73 -0.05 -14.57 -8.62
CA ARG A 73 -1.52 -14.41 -8.60
C ARG A 73 -1.93 -12.99 -8.23
N HIS A 74 -1.19 -12.32 -7.35
CA HIS A 74 -1.47 -10.92 -7.00
C HIS A 74 -1.27 -9.99 -8.18
N VAL A 75 -0.16 -10.14 -8.92
CA VAL A 75 0.09 -9.37 -10.13
C VAL A 75 -1.10 -9.49 -11.08
N VAL A 76 -1.56 -10.71 -11.37
CA VAL A 76 -2.73 -10.94 -12.24
C VAL A 76 -3.98 -10.26 -11.69
N LEU A 77 -4.23 -10.34 -10.38
CA LEU A 77 -5.41 -9.73 -9.77
C LEU A 77 -5.40 -8.20 -9.92
N PHE A 78 -4.24 -7.56 -9.71
CA PHE A 78 -4.09 -6.11 -9.88
C PHE A 78 -4.11 -5.69 -11.34
N GLU A 79 -3.51 -6.45 -12.25
CA GLU A 79 -3.59 -6.21 -13.69
C GLU A 79 -5.03 -6.26 -14.19
N VAL A 80 -5.83 -7.24 -13.73
CA VAL A 80 -7.26 -7.32 -14.04
C VAL A 80 -8.04 -6.14 -13.45
N ALA A 81 -7.67 -5.66 -12.26
CA ALA A 81 -8.31 -4.53 -11.62
C ALA A 81 -8.01 -3.20 -12.35
N LEU A 82 -6.76 -2.99 -12.77
CA LEU A 82 -6.28 -1.76 -13.39
C LEU A 82 -6.48 -1.74 -14.92
N ARG A 83 -6.62 -2.90 -15.56
CA ARG A 83 -6.80 -3.06 -17.01
C ARG A 83 -5.72 -2.31 -17.79
N ALA A 84 -6.09 -1.36 -18.64
CA ALA A 84 -5.16 -0.57 -19.45
C ALA A 84 -4.29 0.39 -18.62
N ALA A 85 -4.65 0.67 -17.36
CA ALA A 85 -3.85 1.46 -16.44
C ALA A 85 -2.81 0.62 -15.67
N ALA A 86 -2.72 -0.68 -15.92
CA ALA A 86 -1.74 -1.54 -15.26
C ALA A 86 -0.31 -1.18 -15.69
N LEU A 87 0.54 -0.91 -14.70
CA LEU A 87 1.95 -0.65 -14.92
C LEU A 87 2.69 -1.95 -15.26
N LYS A 88 3.67 -1.84 -16.16
CA LYS A 88 4.56 -2.95 -16.51
C LYS A 88 5.59 -3.19 -15.41
N PRO A 89 6.08 -4.43 -15.25
CA PRO A 89 7.16 -4.72 -14.31
C PRO A 89 8.44 -3.96 -14.69
N CYS A 90 9.19 -3.52 -13.67
CA CYS A 90 10.50 -2.91 -13.85
C CYS A 90 11.60 -3.97 -13.95
N THR A 91 12.83 -3.53 -14.25
CA THR A 91 14.03 -4.36 -14.07
C THR A 91 14.56 -4.16 -12.66
N TYR A 92 14.84 -5.26 -11.95
CA TYR A 92 15.25 -5.22 -10.55
C TYR A 92 16.63 -5.84 -10.37
N GLY A 93 17.49 -5.19 -9.59
CA GLY A 93 18.78 -5.72 -9.16
C GLY A 93 18.74 -6.06 -7.68
N PHE A 94 18.72 -7.35 -7.35
CA PHE A 94 18.67 -7.80 -5.96
C PHE A 94 20.06 -8.18 -5.44
N LEU A 95 20.41 -7.68 -4.25
CA LEU A 95 21.72 -7.86 -3.64
C LEU A 95 21.81 -9.11 -2.74
N TYR A 96 21.24 -10.24 -3.18
CA TYR A 96 21.38 -11.52 -2.47
C TYR A 96 22.36 -12.46 -3.20
N THR A 97 23.32 -12.98 -2.44
CA THR A 97 24.37 -13.89 -2.96
C THR A 97 24.24 -15.29 -2.39
N TYR A 98 23.81 -15.43 -1.13
CA TYR A 98 23.62 -16.70 -0.43
C TYR A 98 22.20 -16.82 0.17
N PRO A 99 21.70 -18.05 0.44
CA PRO A 99 20.33 -18.25 0.92
C PRO A 99 19.97 -17.40 2.15
N LYS A 100 20.87 -17.24 3.13
CA LYS A 100 20.63 -16.38 4.30
C LYS A 100 20.37 -14.91 3.93
N SER A 101 21.10 -14.36 2.94
CA SER A 101 20.87 -12.98 2.46
C SER A 101 19.53 -12.83 1.75
N PHE A 102 19.10 -13.87 1.01
CA PHE A 102 17.78 -13.92 0.41
C PHE A 102 16.68 -13.93 1.48
N VAL A 103 16.79 -14.79 2.49
CA VAL A 103 15.80 -14.88 3.57
C VAL A 103 15.70 -13.57 4.35
N ALA A 104 16.83 -12.93 4.64
CA ALA A 104 16.85 -11.62 5.30
C ALA A 104 16.16 -10.52 4.46
N LEU A 105 16.43 -10.48 3.15
CA LEU A 105 15.79 -9.50 2.27
C LEU A 105 14.29 -9.81 2.07
N SER A 106 13.93 -11.10 2.00
CA SER A 106 12.54 -11.57 1.95
C SER A 106 11.76 -11.07 3.17
N GLN A 107 12.34 -11.17 4.37
CA GLN A 107 11.75 -10.65 5.61
C GLN A 107 11.42 -9.16 5.54
N ILE A 108 12.34 -8.37 4.98
CA ILE A 108 12.15 -6.93 4.81
C ILE A 108 11.03 -6.66 3.80
N LEU A 109 11.05 -7.35 2.65
CA LEU A 109 10.04 -7.15 1.59
C LEU A 109 8.63 -7.53 2.07
N GLU A 110 8.48 -8.62 2.81
CA GLU A 110 7.19 -9.03 3.38
C GLU A 110 6.67 -8.04 4.43
N GLY A 111 7.56 -7.50 5.26
CA GLY A 111 7.23 -6.45 6.22
C GLY A 111 6.79 -5.16 5.54
N VAL A 112 7.49 -4.75 4.49
CA VAL A 112 7.14 -3.57 3.68
C VAL A 112 5.81 -3.75 2.97
N GLY A 113 5.57 -4.90 2.34
CA GLY A 113 4.28 -5.21 1.72
C GLY A 113 3.13 -5.15 2.73
N THR A 114 3.29 -5.81 3.88
CA THR A 114 2.27 -5.84 4.95
C THR A 114 1.96 -4.44 5.49
N SER A 115 2.98 -3.64 5.78
CA SER A 115 2.82 -2.28 6.29
C SER A 115 2.19 -1.34 5.25
N ALA A 116 2.64 -1.40 4.00
CA ALA A 116 2.08 -0.64 2.89
C ALA A 116 0.58 -0.91 2.72
N PHE A 117 0.17 -2.18 2.62
CA PHE A 117 -1.24 -2.53 2.48
C PHE A 117 -2.06 -2.13 3.71
N THR A 118 -1.52 -2.26 4.92
CA THR A 118 -2.26 -1.91 6.15
C THR A 118 -2.46 -0.40 6.25
N GLY A 119 -1.43 0.37 5.92
CA GLY A 119 -1.51 1.84 5.88
C GLY A 119 -2.45 2.34 4.78
N ALA A 120 -2.51 1.63 3.65
CA ALA A 120 -3.38 1.98 2.52
C ALA A 120 -4.85 1.59 2.73
N ALA A 121 -5.14 0.61 3.59
CA ALA A 121 -6.48 0.04 3.77
C ALA A 121 -7.54 1.10 4.16
N GLN A 122 -7.15 2.09 4.96
CA GLN A 122 -8.06 3.17 5.40
C GLN A 122 -8.48 4.13 4.28
N PHE A 123 -7.74 4.15 3.16
CA PHE A 123 -8.01 5.04 2.03
C PHE A 123 -8.85 4.37 0.95
N LEU A 124 -9.13 3.07 1.08
CA LEU A 124 -10.04 2.35 0.19
C LEU A 124 -11.49 2.61 0.62
N THR A 125 -12.29 3.12 -0.30
CA THR A 125 -13.71 3.45 -0.10
C THR A 125 -14.63 2.57 -0.95
N SER A 126 -14.14 2.11 -2.10
CA SER A 126 -14.89 1.19 -2.96
C SER A 126 -15.02 -0.19 -2.34
N LYS A 127 -16.25 -0.64 -2.05
CA LYS A 127 -16.51 -1.98 -1.51
C LYS A 127 -15.89 -3.10 -2.36
N ALA A 128 -15.91 -2.96 -3.68
CA ALA A 128 -15.30 -3.92 -4.58
C ALA A 128 -13.77 -4.00 -4.43
N LEU A 129 -13.10 -2.85 -4.25
CA LEU A 129 -11.66 -2.78 -4.00
C LEU A 129 -11.31 -3.26 -2.60
N ILE A 130 -12.12 -2.93 -1.59
CA ILE A 130 -11.97 -3.44 -0.23
C ILE A 130 -12.07 -4.96 -0.22
N THR A 131 -13.06 -5.56 -0.89
CA THR A 131 -13.18 -7.03 -0.96
C THR A 131 -12.00 -7.66 -1.69
N LYS A 132 -11.49 -7.05 -2.77
CA LYS A 132 -10.29 -7.54 -3.47
C LYS A 132 -9.04 -7.42 -2.61
N ALA A 133 -8.79 -6.27 -2.00
CA ALA A 133 -7.66 -6.04 -1.11
C ALA A 133 -7.74 -6.94 0.14
N ALA A 134 -8.94 -7.12 0.69
CA ALA A 134 -9.20 -8.07 1.77
C ALA A 134 -8.96 -9.50 1.32
N SER A 135 -9.31 -9.90 0.09
CA SER A 135 -9.05 -11.25 -0.40
C SER A 135 -7.54 -11.56 -0.49
N ILE A 136 -6.72 -10.56 -0.83
CA ILE A 136 -5.25 -10.66 -0.83
C ILE A 136 -4.72 -10.75 0.61
N ARG A 137 -5.27 -9.91 1.51
CA ARG A 137 -4.85 -9.84 2.92
C ARG A 137 -5.27 -11.05 3.76
N ILE A 138 -6.49 -11.53 3.57
CA ILE A 138 -7.11 -12.64 4.31
C ILE A 138 -6.61 -13.98 3.77
N HIS A 139 -6.26 -14.07 2.48
CA HIS A 139 -5.52 -15.23 2.01
C HIS A 139 -4.18 -15.36 2.75
N PRO A 140 -3.67 -16.60 2.95
CA PRO A 140 -2.33 -16.87 3.47
C PRO A 140 -1.19 -16.12 2.74
N CYS A 141 -1.49 -15.59 1.54
CA CYS A 141 -0.70 -14.70 0.70
C CYS A 141 -0.02 -13.47 1.33
N HIS A 142 -0.61 -12.82 2.33
CA HIS A 142 -0.02 -11.61 2.95
C HIS A 142 -0.30 -11.47 4.44
N GLY A 143 -1.24 -12.25 4.99
CA GLY A 143 -1.70 -12.16 6.37
C GLY A 143 -0.68 -12.69 7.37
N GLY A 144 0.50 -12.06 7.48
CA GLY A 144 1.57 -12.42 8.41
C GLY A 144 2.20 -13.81 8.19
N LEU A 145 1.58 -14.69 7.39
CA LEU A 145 2.01 -16.06 7.14
C LEU A 145 3.25 -16.13 6.26
N HIS A 146 3.36 -15.33 5.19
CA HIS A 146 4.62 -15.21 4.45
C HIS A 146 5.74 -14.72 5.36
N ALA A 147 5.53 -13.62 6.09
CA ALA A 147 6.50 -13.13 7.06
C ALA A 147 6.86 -14.19 8.13
N ALA A 148 5.89 -14.98 8.59
CA ALA A 148 6.10 -16.08 9.55
C ALA A 148 6.85 -17.27 8.93
N TRP A 149 6.58 -17.62 7.67
CA TRP A 149 7.28 -18.67 6.94
C TRP A 149 8.73 -18.28 6.70
N VAL A 150 8.97 -17.05 6.28
CA VAL A 150 10.31 -16.50 6.12
C VAL A 150 11.01 -16.46 7.48
N ALA A 151 10.35 -16.00 8.54
CA ALA A 151 10.89 -16.01 9.91
C ALA A 151 11.24 -17.43 10.41
N SER A 152 10.40 -18.42 10.11
CA SER A 152 10.67 -19.83 10.43
C SER A 152 11.83 -20.44 9.63
N SER A 153 12.30 -19.75 8.59
CA SER A 153 13.42 -20.20 7.75
C SER A 153 14.77 -19.63 8.21
N VAL A 154 14.78 -18.76 9.23
CA VAL A 154 16.01 -18.12 9.77
C VAL A 154 16.49 -18.77 11.08
N ASN A 155 15.59 -19.48 11.77
CA ASN A 155 15.87 -20.22 13.01
C ASN A 155 16.16 -21.70 12.70
#